data_AF-A0A1Q4ZLY7-F1
#
_entry.id   AF-A0A1Q4ZLY7-F1
#
_cell.length_a   1.000
_cell.length_b   1.000
_cell.length_c   1.000
_cell.angle_alpha   90.00
_cell.angle_beta   90.00
_cell.angle_gamma   90.00
#
_symmetry.space_group_name_H-M   'P 1'
#
loop_
_entity.id
_entity.type
_entity.pdbx_description
1 polymer ?
#
loop_
_entity_poly.entity_id
_entity_poly.type
_entity_poly.pdbx_seq_one_letter_code
_entity_poly.pdbx_strand_id
1 'polypeptide(L)'
;MQTAEQLTLTEEESQLLQQGLLEWTGPARCTEEFAVAMGFAGTEDLYHRGIRIRGALAARQALEPMDWARALLATELAFASEVVGSGYGWATTTGWPDDLTVRVLRSTQLKLIRTVGPLVGRGLGTRHARL
;
A
#
# COMPACT_ATOMS: atom_id res chain seq x y z
N MET A 1 -1.03 -28.72 -3.24
CA MET A 1 -0.47 -27.42 -3.64
C MET A 1 -1.47 -26.76 -4.56
N GLN A 2 -2.23 -25.77 -4.08
CA GLN A 2 -3.05 -24.96 -4.96
C GLN A 2 -2.11 -24.05 -5.76
N THR A 3 -2.14 -24.22 -7.07
CA THR A 3 -1.46 -23.40 -8.08
C THR A 3 -1.78 -21.94 -7.84
N ALA A 4 -0.79 -21.06 -7.99
CA ALA A 4 -0.95 -19.62 -7.79
C ALA A 4 -2.09 -19.10 -8.66
N GLU A 5 -3.25 -18.88 -8.05
CA GLU A 5 -4.29 -18.05 -8.63
C GLU A 5 -3.62 -16.70 -8.86
N GLN A 6 -3.46 -16.31 -10.12
CA GLN A 6 -2.76 -15.10 -10.48
C GLN A 6 -3.53 -13.94 -9.85
N LEU A 7 -2.95 -13.35 -8.80
CA LEU A 7 -3.59 -12.31 -8.01
C LEU A 7 -3.97 -11.15 -8.93
N THR A 8 -5.27 -11.03 -9.20
CA THR A 8 -5.79 -10.08 -10.17
C THR A 8 -6.64 -9.05 -9.44
N LEU A 9 -6.13 -7.83 -9.36
CA LEU A 9 -6.90 -6.67 -8.91
C LEU A 9 -7.90 -6.24 -9.98
N THR A 10 -8.91 -5.46 -9.65
CA THR A 10 -9.64 -4.68 -10.67
C THR A 10 -8.82 -3.46 -11.09
N GLU A 11 -9.31 -2.72 -12.08
CA GLU A 11 -8.71 -1.42 -12.44
C GLU A 11 -8.78 -0.45 -11.26
N GLU A 12 -9.95 -0.32 -10.62
CA GLU A 12 -10.16 0.55 -9.45
C GLU A 12 -9.25 0.20 -8.28
N GLU A 13 -9.11 -1.10 -7.96
CA GLU A 13 -8.22 -1.55 -6.89
C GLU A 13 -6.76 -1.23 -7.20
N SER A 14 -6.34 -1.39 -8.46
CA SER A 14 -4.99 -1.02 -8.91
C SER A 14 -4.77 0.49 -8.83
N GLN A 15 -5.73 1.28 -9.30
CA GLN A 15 -5.66 2.75 -9.26
C GLN A 15 -5.61 3.27 -7.82
N LEU A 16 -6.39 2.69 -6.91
CA LEU A 16 -6.36 3.06 -5.50
C LEU A 16 -4.97 2.85 -4.88
N LEU A 17 -4.33 1.71 -5.16
CA LEU A 17 -2.97 1.45 -4.69
C LEU A 17 -1.94 2.42 -5.30
N GLN A 18 -2.13 2.81 -6.56
CA GLN A 18 -1.27 3.80 -7.21
C GLN A 18 -1.41 5.19 -6.57
N GLN A 19 -2.63 5.61 -6.22
CA GLN A 19 -2.89 6.89 -5.53
C GLN A 19 -2.28 6.90 -4.14
N GLY A 20 -2.47 5.82 -3.37
CA GLY A 20 -1.89 5.69 -2.04
C GLY A 20 -0.37 5.83 -2.03
N LEU A 21 0.33 5.26 -3.02
CA LEU A 21 1.78 5.45 -3.18
C LEU A 21 2.14 6.87 -3.65
N LEU A 22 1.33 7.48 -4.50
CA LEU A 22 1.58 8.83 -5.03
C LEU A 22 1.52 9.89 -3.93
N GLU A 23 0.62 9.76 -2.96
CA GLU A 23 0.48 10.74 -1.87
C GLU A 23 1.80 10.94 -1.10
N TRP A 24 2.58 9.88 -0.92
CA TRP A 24 3.90 9.92 -0.26
C TRP A 24 5.02 10.53 -1.11
N THR A 25 4.77 10.76 -2.40
CA THR A 25 5.69 11.47 -3.30
C THR A 25 5.32 12.96 -3.47
N GLY A 26 4.24 13.39 -2.82
CA GLY A 26 3.74 14.77 -2.79
C GLY A 26 3.98 15.46 -1.43
N PRO A 27 3.02 16.27 -0.93
CA PRO A 27 3.20 17.04 0.31
C PRO A 27 3.22 16.20 1.59
N ALA A 28 2.88 14.90 1.54
CA ALA A 28 3.04 14.02 2.68
C ALA A 28 4.54 13.85 2.95
N ARG A 29 5.04 14.59 3.95
CA ARG A 29 6.45 14.63 4.36
C ARG A 29 6.82 13.33 5.09
N CYS A 30 6.83 12.22 4.35
CA CYS A 30 7.12 10.91 4.91
C CYS A 30 8.45 10.95 5.66
N THR A 31 8.47 10.43 6.89
CA THR A 31 9.71 10.28 7.65
C THR A 31 10.33 8.92 7.36
N GLU A 32 11.62 8.76 7.72
CA GLU A 32 12.33 7.50 7.55
C GLU A 32 11.61 6.34 8.25
N GLU A 33 11.11 6.57 9.46
CA GLU A 33 10.45 5.54 10.27
C GLU A 33 9.12 5.10 9.65
N PHE A 34 8.36 6.02 9.04
CA PHE A 34 7.12 5.66 8.36
C PHE A 34 7.39 4.95 7.03
N ALA A 35 8.42 5.34 6.29
CA ALA A 35 8.86 4.58 5.12
C ALA A 35 9.22 3.14 5.50
N VAL A 36 9.97 2.96 6.60
CA VAL A 36 10.32 1.64 7.13
C VAL A 36 9.09 0.87 7.62
N ALA A 37 8.15 1.54 8.30
CA ALA A 37 6.91 0.93 8.77
C ALA A 37 6.05 0.38 7.60
N MET A 38 6.09 1.04 6.45
CA MET A 38 5.44 0.59 5.21
C MET A 38 6.24 -0.48 4.45
N GLY A 39 7.41 -0.88 4.94
CA GLY A 39 8.24 -1.95 4.37
C GLY A 39 9.27 -1.48 3.33
N PHE A 40 9.52 -0.18 3.23
CA PHE A 40 10.65 0.37 2.45
C PHE A 40 11.93 0.38 3.28
N ALA A 41 13.08 0.61 2.64
CA ALA A 41 14.35 0.76 3.36
C ALA A 41 14.53 2.17 3.98
N GLY A 42 13.75 3.15 3.52
CA GLY A 42 13.83 4.56 3.88
C GLY A 42 13.07 5.42 2.86
N THR A 43 13.10 6.75 3.02
CA THR A 43 12.35 7.67 2.15
C THR A 43 12.82 7.63 0.68
N GLU A 44 14.11 7.46 0.45
CA GLU A 44 14.68 7.32 -0.90
C GLU A 44 14.21 6.03 -1.60
N ASP A 45 14.21 4.88 -0.90
CA ASP A 45 13.66 3.63 -1.44
C ASP A 45 12.15 3.76 -1.65
N LEU A 46 11.42 4.45 -0.76
CA LEU A 46 10.00 4.75 -0.95
C LEU A 46 9.76 5.50 -2.27
N TYR A 47 10.57 6.51 -2.58
CA TYR A 47 10.45 7.25 -3.82
C TYR A 47 10.71 6.37 -5.05
N HIS A 48 11.89 5.74 -5.13
CA HIS A 48 12.30 4.98 -6.32
C HIS A 48 11.48 3.70 -6.50
N ARG A 49 11.28 2.94 -5.42
CA ARG A 49 10.50 1.71 -5.46
C ARG A 49 9.02 2.02 -5.63
N GLY A 50 8.51 3.09 -5.04
CA GLY A 50 7.14 3.56 -5.24
C GLY A 50 6.83 3.81 -6.71
N ILE A 51 7.71 4.49 -7.45
CA ILE A 51 7.58 4.68 -8.91
C ILE A 51 7.51 3.35 -9.65
N ARG A 52 8.41 2.41 -9.33
CA ARG A 52 8.42 1.08 -9.96
C ARG A 52 7.14 0.30 -9.68
N ILE A 53 6.68 0.28 -8.43
CA ILE A 53 5.45 -0.42 -8.03
C ILE A 53 4.25 0.19 -8.73
N ARG A 54 4.14 1.53 -8.77
CA ARG A 54 3.06 2.22 -9.50
C ARG A 54 3.05 1.87 -10.98
N GLY A 55 4.22 1.83 -11.63
CA GLY A 55 4.35 1.41 -13.02
C GLY A 55 3.87 -0.03 -13.26
N ALA A 56 4.23 -0.96 -12.37
CA ALA A 56 3.77 -2.35 -12.45
C ALA A 56 2.26 -2.48 -12.21
N LEU A 57 1.69 -1.72 -11.27
CA LEU A 57 0.24 -1.66 -11.03
C LEU A 57 -0.52 -1.14 -12.26
N ALA A 58 -0.03 -0.05 -12.87
CA ALA A 58 -0.60 0.52 -14.08
C ALA A 58 -0.51 -0.44 -15.28
N ALA A 59 0.62 -1.14 -15.41
CA ALA A 59 0.85 -2.15 -16.43
C ALA A 59 0.20 -3.51 -16.10
N ARG A 60 -0.49 -3.62 -14.96
CA ARG A 60 -1.19 -4.85 -14.50
C ARG A 60 -0.25 -6.05 -14.40
N GLN A 61 1.00 -5.80 -14.02
CA GLN A 61 2.05 -6.80 -13.86
C GLN A 61 1.99 -7.43 -12.47
N ALA A 62 2.48 -8.67 -12.37
CA ALA A 62 2.66 -9.31 -11.08
C ALA A 62 3.70 -8.54 -10.25
N LEU A 63 3.40 -8.37 -8.96
CA LEU A 63 4.33 -7.84 -7.98
C LEU A 63 4.79 -8.95 -7.02
N GLU A 64 5.98 -8.77 -6.48
CA GLU A 64 6.47 -9.59 -5.38
C GLU A 64 5.62 -9.36 -4.11
N PRO A 65 5.51 -10.35 -3.21
CA PRO A 65 4.69 -10.23 -2.00
C PRO A 65 4.95 -8.97 -1.16
N MET A 66 6.23 -8.56 -1.05
CA MET A 66 6.59 -7.36 -0.28
C MET A 66 6.18 -6.07 -1.00
N ASP A 67 6.17 -6.05 -2.33
CA ASP A 67 5.71 -4.87 -3.07
C ASP A 67 4.17 -4.72 -2.98
N TRP A 68 3.43 -5.83 -2.90
CA TRP A 68 2.01 -5.78 -2.55
C TRP A 68 1.79 -5.18 -1.15
N ALA A 69 2.60 -5.59 -0.18
CA ALA A 69 2.51 -5.05 1.17
C ALA A 69 2.81 -3.55 1.24
N ARG A 70 3.88 -3.12 0.56
CA ARG A 70 4.26 -1.71 0.45
C ARG A 70 3.14 -0.85 -0.12
N ALA A 71 2.56 -1.28 -1.24
CA ALA A 71 1.45 -0.56 -1.86
C ALA A 71 0.23 -0.48 -0.92
N LEU A 72 -0.14 -1.62 -0.32
CA LEU A 72 -1.30 -1.69 0.55
C LEU A 72 -1.14 -0.82 1.81
N LEU A 73 -0.02 -0.94 2.52
CA LEU A 73 0.24 -0.18 3.74
C LEU A 73 0.38 1.32 3.46
N ALA A 74 1.01 1.69 2.34
CA ALA A 74 1.08 3.07 1.90
C ALA A 74 -0.31 3.67 1.66
N THR A 75 -1.20 2.94 0.99
CA THR A 75 -2.59 3.37 0.81
C THR A 75 -3.34 3.47 2.13
N GLU A 76 -3.26 2.45 2.98
CA GLU A 76 -3.97 2.42 4.26
C GLU A 76 -3.59 3.61 5.15
N LEU A 77 -2.29 3.90 5.25
CA LEU A 77 -1.79 4.97 6.09
C LEU A 77 -2.07 6.35 5.48
N ALA A 78 -1.92 6.51 4.15
CA ALA A 78 -2.22 7.76 3.47
C ALA A 78 -3.70 8.13 3.58
N PHE A 79 -4.60 7.15 3.41
CA PHE A 79 -6.03 7.38 3.49
C PHE A 79 -6.50 7.63 4.93
N ALA A 80 -6.12 6.76 5.87
CA ALA A 80 -6.78 6.75 7.18
C ALA A 80 -6.23 7.79 8.18
N SER A 81 -5.00 8.28 7.98
CA SER A 81 -4.34 9.17 8.95
C SER A 81 -4.35 10.62 8.50
N GLU A 82 -4.89 11.51 9.32
CA GLU A 82 -4.69 12.96 9.20
C GLU A 82 -3.32 13.40 9.75
N VAL A 83 -2.73 12.59 10.64
CA VAL A 83 -1.48 12.97 11.33
C VAL A 83 -0.27 12.82 10.42
N VAL A 84 -0.24 11.74 9.65
CA VAL A 84 0.90 11.43 8.77
C VAL A 84 0.52 11.22 7.31
N GLY A 85 -0.76 10.96 7.03
CA GLY A 85 -1.28 10.78 5.68
C GLY A 85 -2.05 12.02 5.21
N SER A 86 -2.94 11.79 4.25
CA SER A 86 -3.79 12.82 3.65
C SER A 86 -5.15 12.94 4.33
N GLY A 87 -5.56 11.95 5.13
CA GLY A 87 -6.76 12.00 5.98
C GLY A 87 -7.96 12.70 5.33
N TYR A 88 -8.40 13.81 5.90
CA TYR A 88 -9.50 14.63 5.40
C TYR A 88 -9.23 15.23 4.01
N GLY A 89 -7.97 15.50 3.70
CA GLY A 89 -7.51 15.96 2.40
C GLY A 89 -7.56 14.90 1.29
N TRP A 90 -7.69 13.60 1.62
CA TRP A 90 -7.60 12.49 0.66
C TRP A 90 -8.53 12.67 -0.55
N ALA A 91 -9.82 12.95 -0.32
CA ALA A 91 -10.77 13.13 -1.42
C ALA A 91 -10.43 14.35 -2.29
N THR A 92 -9.78 15.37 -1.72
CA THR A 92 -9.34 16.56 -2.44
C THR A 92 -8.09 16.29 -3.28
N THR A 93 -7.11 15.59 -2.72
CA THR A 93 -5.81 15.36 -3.38
C THR A 93 -5.87 14.27 -4.43
N THR A 94 -6.69 13.23 -4.20
CA THR A 94 -6.77 12.06 -5.07
C THR A 94 -8.02 12.05 -5.96
N GLY A 95 -9.08 12.78 -5.59
CA GLY A 95 -10.39 12.70 -6.22
C GLY A 95 -11.22 11.48 -5.79
N TRP A 96 -10.76 10.68 -4.83
CA TRP A 96 -11.46 9.49 -4.35
C TRP A 96 -12.32 9.81 -3.11
N PRO A 97 -13.65 9.72 -3.18
CA PRO A 97 -14.52 9.85 -2.01
C PRO A 97 -14.24 8.77 -0.97
N ASP A 98 -14.42 9.08 0.32
CA ASP A 98 -14.13 8.15 1.42
C ASP A 98 -14.95 6.86 1.34
N ASP A 99 -16.23 6.93 0.99
CA ASP A 99 -17.12 5.76 0.93
C ASP A 99 -16.71 4.80 -0.21
N LEU A 100 -16.28 5.35 -1.34
CA LEU A 100 -15.70 4.59 -2.45
C LEU A 100 -14.34 3.99 -2.02
N THR A 101 -13.49 4.81 -1.41
CA THR A 101 -12.15 4.41 -0.96
C THR A 101 -12.22 3.24 0.01
N VAL A 102 -13.05 3.32 1.05
CA VAL A 102 -13.23 2.24 2.03
C VAL A 102 -13.70 0.96 1.34
N ARG A 103 -14.67 1.04 0.43
CA ARG A 103 -15.23 -0.12 -0.26
C ARG A 103 -14.18 -0.82 -1.12
N VAL A 104 -13.45 -0.06 -1.94
CA VAL A 104 -12.41 -0.58 -2.82
C VAL A 104 -11.24 -1.11 -1.99
N LEU A 105 -10.81 -0.39 -0.96
CA LEU A 105 -9.73 -0.82 -0.06
C LEU A 105 -10.05 -2.15 0.62
N ARG A 106 -11.28 -2.35 1.11
CA ARG A 106 -11.71 -3.63 1.71
C ARG A 106 -11.68 -4.77 0.71
N SER A 107 -12.11 -4.54 -0.53
CA SER A 107 -12.00 -5.53 -1.62
C SER A 107 -10.53 -5.88 -1.90
N THR A 108 -9.67 -4.87 -2.04
CA THR A 108 -8.22 -5.04 -2.24
C THR A 108 -7.59 -5.84 -1.09
N GLN A 109 -7.88 -5.49 0.17
CA GLN A 109 -7.37 -6.19 1.35
C GLN A 109 -7.74 -7.67 1.34
N LEU A 110 -8.99 -8.01 1.02
CA LEU A 110 -9.45 -9.41 0.94
C LEU A 110 -8.68 -10.22 -0.11
N LYS A 111 -8.30 -9.60 -1.23
CA LYS A 111 -7.48 -10.24 -2.27
C LYS A 111 -6.03 -10.39 -1.83
N LEU A 112 -5.48 -9.38 -1.15
CA LEU A 112 -4.06 -9.35 -0.79
C LEU A 112 -3.72 -10.08 0.52
N ILE A 113 -4.69 -10.32 1.40
CA ILE A 113 -4.41 -10.82 2.77
C ILE A 113 -3.64 -12.14 2.80
N ARG A 114 -3.89 -13.04 1.84
CA ARG A 114 -3.18 -14.32 1.74
C ARG A 114 -1.72 -14.16 1.30
N THR A 115 -1.41 -13.09 0.58
CA THR A 115 -0.06 -12.75 0.12
C THR A 115 0.69 -11.94 1.17
N VAL A 116 0.04 -10.95 1.77
CA VAL A 116 0.67 -9.98 2.70
C VAL A 116 0.69 -10.48 4.14
N GLY A 117 -0.37 -11.15 4.61
CA GLY A 117 -0.48 -11.63 5.99
C GLY A 117 0.71 -12.47 6.49
N PRO A 118 1.28 -13.39 5.68
CA PRO A 118 2.47 -14.15 6.06
C PRO A 118 3.74 -13.32 6.30
N LEU A 119 3.82 -12.08 5.78
CA LEU A 119 4.98 -11.21 5.94
C LEU A 119 5.04 -10.56 7.33
N VAL A 120 3.91 -10.45 8.03
CA VAL A 120 3.84 -9.84 9.36
C VAL A 120 4.65 -10.66 10.37
N GLY A 121 5.69 -10.05 10.93
CA GLY A 121 6.65 -10.70 11.83
C GLY A 121 7.82 -11.41 11.14
N ARG A 122 7.91 -11.36 9.80
CA ARG A 122 9.03 -11.92 9.01
C ARG A 122 9.75 -10.86 8.18
N GLY A 123 9.01 -9.88 7.67
CA GLY A 123 9.53 -8.72 6.94
C GLY A 123 8.75 -7.43 7.17
N LEU A 124 7.59 -7.50 7.83
CA LEU A 124 6.81 -6.35 8.28
C LEU A 124 6.67 -6.39 9.79
N GLY A 125 7.47 -5.57 10.47
CA GLY A 125 7.54 -5.50 11.92
C GLY A 125 7.95 -6.82 12.59
N THR A 126 7.96 -6.81 13.92
CA THR A 126 8.23 -7.99 14.76
C THR A 126 6.95 -8.44 15.45
N ARG A 127 6.66 -9.74 15.46
CA ARG A 127 5.63 -10.26 16.38
C ARG A 127 6.20 -10.25 17.78
N HIS A 128 5.44 -9.76 18.75
CA HIS A 128 5.80 -9.96 20.16
C HIS A 128 5.96 -11.46 20.43
N ALA A 129 7.05 -11.82 21.10
CA ALA A 129 7.17 -13.16 21.66
C ALA A 129 5.98 -13.38 22.59
N ARG A 130 5.24 -14.49 22.41
CA ARG A 130 4.23 -14.87 23.39
C ARG A 130 5.00 -15.18 24.68
N LEU A 131 4.74 -14.39 25.73
CA LEU A 131 5.11 -14.73 27.10
C LEU A 131 4.34 -15.96 27.55
#